data_AF-A0A1C4WVN1-F1
#
_entry.id   AF-A0A1C4WVN1-F1
#
_cell.length_a   1.000
_cell.length_b   1.000
_cell.length_c   1.000
_cell.angle_alpha   90.00
_cell.angle_beta   90.00
_cell.angle_gamma   90.00
#
_symmetry.space_group_name_H-M   'P 1'
#
loop_
_entity.id
_entity.type
_entity.pdbx_description
1 polymer ?
#
loop_
_entity_poly.entity_id
_entity_poly.type
_entity_poly.pdbx_seq_one_letter_code
_entity_poly.pdbx_strand_id
1 'polypeptide(L)' 'MSDRELYCDVCEGVAPFEAPPCVDGHGTDCPELICTGCGSAVVIATFAFRVTRLADRRRRQPARRHAA' A
#
# COMPACT_ATOMS: atom_id res chain seq x y z
N MET A 1 -15.79 -7.08 -2.03
CA MET A 1 -14.61 -7.68 -2.68
C MET A 1 -13.92 -6.54 -3.40
N SER A 2 -12.65 -6.29 -3.12
CA SER A 2 -11.91 -5.22 -3.81
C SER A 2 -11.36 -5.80 -5.11
N ASP A 3 -11.85 -5.33 -6.25
CA ASP A 3 -11.31 -5.70 -7.55
C ASP A 3 -10.17 -4.74 -7.97
N ARG A 4 -9.14 -5.28 -8.61
CA ARG A 4 -7.96 -4.55 -9.12
C ARG A 4 -7.62 -5.03 -10.51
N GLU A 5 -7.36 -4.10 -11.44
CA GLU A 5 -6.87 -4.46 -12.77
C GLU A 5 -5.34 -4.62 -12.75
N LEU A 6 -4.86 -5.83 -13.07
CA LEU A 6 -3.44 -6.18 -13.08
C LEU A 6 -3.11 -7.03 -14.30
N TYR A 7 -1.84 -7.03 -14.70
CA TYR A 7 -1.37 -7.94 -15.74
C TYR A 7 -1.30 -9.37 -15.19
N CYS A 8 -1.91 -10.31 -15.91
CA CYS A 8 -1.86 -11.72 -15.61
C CYS A 8 -0.99 -12.43 -16.64
N ASP A 9 0.10 -13.06 -16.20
CA ASP A 9 1.01 -13.79 -17.09
C ASP A 9 0.35 -15.03 -17.73
N VAL A 10 -0.69 -15.59 -17.11
CA VAL A 10 -1.44 -16.75 -17.65
C VAL A 10 -2.47 -16.33 -18.69
N CYS A 11 -3.09 -15.16 -18.53
CA CYS A 11 -4.01 -14.60 -19.52
C CYS A 11 -3.29 -13.77 -20.59
N GLU A 12 -2.00 -13.50 -20.39
CA GLU A 12 -1.15 -12.63 -21.21
C GLU A 12 -1.73 -11.22 -21.42
N GLY A 13 -2.43 -10.69 -20.41
CA GLY A 13 -3.18 -9.43 -20.53
C GLY A 13 -3.61 -8.85 -19.20
N VAL A 14 -4.17 -7.64 -19.26
CA VAL A 14 -4.79 -7.00 -18.09
C VAL A 14 -6.11 -7.69 -17.78
N ALA A 15 -6.25 -8.14 -16.55
CA ALA A 15 -7.43 -8.83 -16.06
C ALA A 15 -7.84 -8.30 -14.68
N PRO A 16 -9.12 -8.46 -14.28
CA PRO A 16 -9.55 -8.18 -12.94
C PRO A 16 -9.04 -9.24 -11.96
N PHE A 17 -8.54 -8.79 -10.82
CA PHE A 17 -8.13 -9.61 -9.70
C PHE A 17 -8.95 -9.27 -8.46
N GLU A 18 -9.32 -10.28 -7.69
CA GLU A 18 -10.04 -10.12 -6.43
C GLU A 18 -9.22 -10.60 -5.24
N ALA A 19 -9.36 -9.90 -4.11
CA ALA A 19 -8.85 -10.39 -2.83
C ALA A 19 -9.80 -11.47 -2.28
N PRO A 20 -9.31 -12.71 -2.02
CA PRO A 20 -10.09 -13.71 -1.31
C PRO A 20 -10.37 -13.25 0.14
N PRO A 21 -11.37 -13.84 0.82
CA PRO A 21 -11.61 -13.57 2.23
C PRO A 21 -10.35 -13.90 3.05
N CYS A 22 -9.67 -12.86 3.54
CA CYS A 22 -8.43 -12.99 4.29
C CYS A 22 -8.71 -13.11 5.80
N VAL A 23 -8.15 -14.14 6.44
CA VAL A 23 -8.26 -14.35 7.89
C VAL A 23 -7.43 -13.36 8.70
N ASP A 24 -6.39 -12.80 8.08
CA ASP A 24 -5.48 -11.84 8.71
C ASP A 24 -6.10 -10.43 8.87
N GLY A 25 -7.29 -10.21 8.32
CA GLY A 25 -8.04 -8.97 8.53
C GLY A 25 -7.54 -7.77 7.72
N HIS A 26 -6.81 -8.00 6.62
CA HIS A 26 -6.31 -6.94 5.74
C HIS A 26 -7.42 -6.22 4.93
N GLY A 27 -8.64 -6.76 4.92
CA GLY A 27 -9.79 -6.13 4.25
C GLY A 27 -9.55 -5.91 2.76
N THR A 28 -9.74 -4.66 2.29
CA THR A 28 -9.52 -4.26 0.89
C THR A 28 -8.05 -4.14 0.51
N ASP A 29 -7.16 -4.07 1.50
CA ASP A 29 -5.71 -3.95 1.31
C ASP A 29 -4.99 -5.31 1.43
N CYS A 30 -5.72 -6.42 1.28
CA CYS A 30 -5.14 -7.74 1.25
C CYS A 30 -4.07 -7.82 0.15
N PRO A 31 -2.83 -8.28 0.47
CA PRO A 31 -1.78 -8.42 -0.53
C PRO A 31 -2.03 -9.61 -1.46
N GLU A 32 -2.87 -10.57 -1.06
CA GLU A 32 -3.22 -11.74 -1.85
C GLU A 32 -4.36 -11.42 -2.81
N LEU A 33 -4.13 -11.68 -4.11
CA LEU A 33 -5.05 -11.38 -5.19
C LEU A 33 -5.14 -12.56 -6.17
N ILE A 34 -6.35 -12.85 -6.66
CA ILE A 34 -6.63 -13.95 -7.58
C ILE A 34 -7.25 -13.40 -8.87
N CYS A 35 -6.70 -13.78 -10.03
CA CYS A 35 -7.26 -13.42 -11.33
C CYS A 35 -8.63 -14.08 -11.52
N THR A 36 -9.68 -13.30 -11.75
CA THR A 36 -11.04 -13.83 -11.91
C THR A 36 -11.24 -14.56 -13.25
N GLY A 37 -10.34 -14.36 -14.21
CA GLY A 37 -10.38 -15.03 -15.52
C GLY A 37 -9.80 -16.44 -15.54
N CYS A 38 -8.63 -16.65 -14.91
CA CYS A 38 -7.91 -17.93 -14.97
C CYS A 38 -7.61 -18.57 -13.60
N GLY A 39 -7.83 -17.85 -12.50
CA GLY A 39 -7.56 -18.34 -11.14
C GLY A 39 -6.09 -18.28 -10.69
N SER A 40 -5.19 -17.67 -11.46
CA SER A 40 -3.80 -17.44 -11.02
C SER A 40 -3.76 -16.50 -9.81
N ALA A 41 -2.82 -16.74 -8.89
CA ALA A 41 -2.68 -15.97 -7.65
C ALA A 41 -1.37 -15.16 -7.66
N VAL A 42 -1.44 -13.93 -7.16
CA VAL A 42 -0.29 -13.04 -6.98
C VAL A 42 -0.31 -12.42 -5.58
N VAL A 43 0.87 -12.10 -5.05
CA VAL A 43 1.02 -11.43 -3.75
C VAL A 43 1.73 -10.10 -3.96
N ILE A 44 1.04 -8.99 -3.69
CA ILE A 44 1.59 -7.64 -3.80
C ILE A 44 1.93 -7.12 -2.40
N ALA A 45 3.21 -7.12 -2.06
CA ALA A 45 3.68 -6.59 -0.79
C ALA A 45 3.53 -5.05 -0.76
N THR A 46 2.58 -4.55 0.03
CA THR A 46 2.42 -3.12 0.29
C THR A 46 3.31 -2.70 1.47
N PHE A 47 4.37 -1.95 1.19
CA PHE A 47 5.28 -1.43 2.23
C PHE A 47 4.84 -0.04 2.68
N ALA A 48 4.34 0.09 3.91
CA ALA A 48 4.03 1.38 4.52
C ALA A 48 5.26 1.95 5.25
N PHE A 49 5.92 2.93 4.65
CA PHE A 49 7.03 3.65 5.30
C PHE A 49 6.49 4.80 6.16
N ARG A 50 6.83 4.79 7.46
CA ARG A 50 6.57 5.95 8.33
C ARG A 50 7.63 7.01 8.07
N VAL A 51 7.22 8.18 7.55
CA VAL A 51 8.11 9.34 7.45
C VAL A 51 8.45 9.83 8.85
N THR A 52 9.68 9.54 9.30
CA THR A 52 10.20 10.05 10.57
C THR A 52 10.51 11.55 10.46
N ARG A 53 9.48 12.35 10.80
CA ARG A 53 9.51 13.73 11.30
C ARG A 53 10.56 14.71 10.73
N LEU A 54 10.12 15.52 9.77
CA LEU A 54 10.60 16.92 9.62
C LEU A 54 10.25 17.82 10.83
N ALA A 55 9.43 17.35 11.77
CA ALA A 55 8.93 18.11 12.91
C ALA A 55 10.00 18.48 13.97
N ASP A 56 11.13 17.76 14.02
CA ASP A 56 12.18 18.04 15.01
C ASP A 56 12.97 19.32 14.69
N ARG A 57 12.98 19.76 13.43
CA ARG A 57 13.68 21.00 13.02
C ARG A 57 12.96 22.28 13.45
N ARG A 58 11.62 22.28 13.60
CA ARG A 58 10.87 23.46 14.05
C ARG A 58 10.99 23.73 15.54
N ARG A 59 11.20 22.70 16.37
CA ARG A 59 11.37 22.88 17.83
C ARG A 59 12.74 23.41 18.24
N ARG A 60 13.73 23.36 17.34
CA ARG A 60 15.09 23.83 17.58
C ARG A 60 15.39 25.22 17.03
N GLN A 61 14.41 25.99 16.55
CA GLN A 61 14.65 27.42 16.34
C GLN A 61 14.75 28.09 17.71
N PRO A 62 15.96 28.50 18.16
CA PRO A 62 16.07 29.26 19.39
C PRO A 62 15.37 30.58 19.12
N ALA A 63 14.46 30.98 20.01
CA ALA A 63 13.89 32.32 19.99
C ALA A 63 15.06 33.32 19.95
N ARG A 64 15.21 34.04 18.84
CA ARG A 64 16.19 35.13 18.73
C ARG A 64 15.79 36.15 19.80
N ARG A 65 16.52 36.16 20.91
CA ARG A 65 16.38 37.20 21.93
C ARG A 65 16.85 38.50 21.29
N HIS A 66 15.95 39.48 21.23
CA HIS A 66 16.25 40.85 20.88
C HIS A 66 17.26 41.42 21.88
N ALA A 67 18.35 42.03 21.38
CA ALA A 67 19.19 42.93 22.17
C ALA A 67 18.69 44.36 21.96
N ALA A 68 18.63 45.10 23.07
CA ALA A 68 18.13 46.46 23.22
C ALA A 68 19.09 47.52 22.66
#